data_AF-A0A382PYH7-F1
#
_entry.id   AF-A0A382PYH7-F1
#
_cell.length_a   1.000
_cell.length_b   1.000
_cell.length_c   1.000
_cell.angle_alpha   90.00
_cell.angle_beta   90.00
_cell.angle_gamma   90.00
#
_symmetry.space_group_name_H-M   'P 1'
#
loop_
_entity.id
_entity.type
_entity.pdbx_description
1 polymer ?
#
loop_
_entity_poly.entity_id
_entity_poly.type
_entity_poly.pdbx_seq_one_letter_code
_entity_poly.pdbx_strand_id
1 'polypeptide(L)'
;MSESKRPENKLVAERRKKLSALRADGFAFPNTFRRTALADQLHRVYNEHSSEALEATPVDVSVAGRMMTQRVMGKASFATIQDRSGQIQLFIQRDQVGEEAYQGFKSWDLGDIVWARGELFRTRTGELSVRTCETSLLTKSLQPLPEKFHGLSDQESKYRQRYVDLIVNERSREVFRVRSKIVQFVRSYLDAMDFLEVETPMMQELPGGALARPFVTYHNALDRDLYLRVAPELYLKRLVVGGFERVYEINRSFRNEGISTQHNPEFTMLELYLAYADQMVLMDLLENLLCSLTKSLFGGDELVYQKQELKLDGPFRRITVEEAVVEY
;
A
#
# COMPACT_ATOMS: atom_id res chain seq x y z
N MET A 1 -1.05 32.34 13.04
CA MET A 1 -1.39 32.83 11.68
C MET A 1 -2.65 32.12 11.23
N SER A 2 -3.70 32.89 10.94
CA SER A 2 -5.06 32.42 10.70
C SER A 2 -5.13 31.37 9.60
N GLU A 3 -5.74 30.22 9.89
CA GLU A 3 -6.32 29.35 8.86
C GLU A 3 -7.32 30.17 8.06
N SER A 4 -6.85 30.68 6.92
CA SER A 4 -7.69 31.24 5.88
C SER A 4 -8.79 30.22 5.57
N LYS A 5 -10.04 30.58 5.92
CA LYS A 5 -11.26 29.87 5.53
C LYS A 5 -11.30 29.83 3.99
N ARG A 6 -10.67 28.80 3.41
CA ARG A 6 -10.91 28.44 2.01
C ARG A 6 -12.44 28.22 1.88
N PRO A 7 -13.10 28.80 0.87
CA PRO A 7 -14.52 28.58 0.68
C PRO A 7 -14.78 27.07 0.62
N GLU A 8 -15.75 26.60 1.41
CA GLU A 8 -16.08 25.18 1.48
C GLU A 8 -16.40 24.69 0.07
N ASN A 9 -15.67 23.66 -0.38
CA ASN A 9 -15.92 23.06 -1.68
C ASN A 9 -17.40 22.67 -1.75
N LYS A 10 -18.15 23.24 -2.71
CA LYS A 10 -19.61 23.07 -2.83
C LYS A 10 -20.02 21.59 -2.79
N LEU A 11 -19.20 20.70 -3.36
CA LEU A 11 -19.38 19.25 -3.34
C LEU A 11 -19.28 18.65 -1.92
N VAL A 12 -18.37 19.15 -1.09
CA VAL A 12 -18.22 18.69 0.30
C VAL A 12 -19.43 19.12 1.12
N ALA A 13 -19.90 20.35 0.95
CA ALA A 13 -21.11 20.85 1.61
C ALA A 13 -22.35 20.03 1.20
N GLU A 14 -22.49 19.68 -0.08
CA GLU A 14 -23.56 18.82 -0.57
C GLU A 14 -23.50 17.40 0.06
N ARG A 15 -22.32 16.77 0.05
CA ARG A 15 -22.11 15.44 0.66
C ARG A 15 -22.40 15.43 2.16
N ARG A 16 -22.10 16.53 2.88
CA ARG A 16 -22.46 16.72 4.29
C ARG A 16 -23.98 16.82 4.50
N LYS A 17 -24.69 17.52 3.62
CA LYS A 17 -26.17 17.57 3.64
C LYS A 17 -26.76 16.17 3.41
N LYS A 18 -26.27 15.43 2.42
CA LYS A 18 -26.67 14.04 2.17
C LYS A 18 -26.43 13.13 3.38
N LEU A 19 -25.27 13.23 4.02
CA LEU A 19 -24.98 12.49 5.26
C LEU A 19 -25.94 12.85 6.40
N SER A 20 -26.31 14.12 6.52
CA SER A 20 -27.24 14.57 7.56
C SER A 20 -28.64 14.00 7.34
N ALA A 21 -29.12 13.96 6.09
CA ALA A 21 -30.36 13.30 5.72
C ALA A 21 -30.32 11.79 6.02
N LEU A 22 -29.25 11.10 5.59
CA LEU A 22 -29.07 9.67 5.89
C LEU A 22 -29.11 9.38 7.40
N ARG A 23 -28.49 10.23 8.23
CA ARG A 23 -28.50 10.07 9.69
C ARG A 23 -29.89 10.31 10.30
N ALA A 24 -30.69 11.21 9.73
CA ALA A 24 -32.07 11.41 10.17
C ALA A 24 -32.91 10.14 9.93
N ASP A 25 -32.59 9.39 8.88
CA ASP A 25 -33.21 8.10 8.55
C ASP A 25 -32.53 6.89 9.24
N GLY A 26 -31.66 7.13 10.23
CA GLY A 26 -31.05 6.08 11.06
C GLY A 26 -29.71 5.52 10.56
N PHE A 27 -29.10 6.08 9.51
CA PHE A 27 -27.78 5.65 9.04
C PHE A 27 -26.69 5.88 10.08
N ALA A 28 -25.99 4.81 10.47
CA ALA A 28 -24.97 4.83 11.52
C ALA A 28 -23.64 4.15 11.12
N PHE A 29 -23.22 4.24 9.86
CA PHE A 29 -22.00 3.61 9.33
C PHE A 29 -21.94 2.09 9.66
N PRO A 30 -22.82 1.29 9.05
CA PRO A 30 -23.00 -0.11 9.42
C PRO A 30 -21.72 -0.93 9.24
N ASN A 31 -21.45 -1.83 10.19
CA ASN A 31 -20.27 -2.70 10.22
C ASN A 31 -20.65 -4.20 10.24
N THR A 32 -21.90 -4.54 9.96
CA THR A 32 -22.46 -5.90 10.03
C THR A 32 -22.32 -6.67 8.71
N PHE A 33 -22.18 -5.97 7.57
CA PHE A 33 -22.06 -6.60 6.26
C PHE A 33 -20.77 -7.39 6.10
N ARG A 34 -20.84 -8.52 5.39
CA ARG A 34 -19.71 -9.40 5.08
C ARG A 34 -19.69 -9.65 3.58
N ARG A 35 -18.50 -9.66 2.99
CA ARG A 35 -18.30 -10.09 1.60
C ARG A 35 -17.95 -11.58 1.58
N THR A 36 -18.32 -12.28 0.52
CA THR A 36 -17.95 -13.67 0.28
C THR A 36 -16.79 -13.81 -0.70
N ALA A 37 -16.53 -12.78 -1.52
CA ALA A 37 -15.46 -12.83 -2.52
C ALA A 37 -14.77 -11.47 -2.73
N LEU A 38 -13.57 -11.53 -3.31
CA LEU A 38 -12.85 -10.38 -3.85
C LEU A 38 -13.01 -10.29 -5.37
N ALA A 39 -12.97 -9.08 -5.92
CA ALA A 39 -13.11 -8.84 -7.36
C ALA A 39 -12.15 -9.69 -8.21
N ASP A 40 -10.86 -9.70 -7.89
CA ASP A 40 -9.85 -10.49 -8.62
C ASP A 40 -10.11 -12.00 -8.52
N GLN A 41 -10.61 -12.50 -7.38
CA GLN A 41 -10.98 -13.92 -7.25
C GLN A 41 -12.12 -14.28 -8.20
N LEU A 42 -13.14 -13.42 -8.28
CA LEU A 42 -14.27 -13.62 -9.19
C LEU A 42 -13.81 -13.61 -10.65
N HIS A 43 -12.93 -12.68 -11.02
CA HIS A 43 -12.38 -12.65 -12.38
C HIS A 43 -11.54 -13.89 -12.69
N ARG A 44 -10.61 -14.29 -11.82
CA ARG A 44 -9.77 -15.47 -12.08
C ARG A 44 -10.56 -16.76 -12.26
N VAL A 45 -11.65 -16.92 -11.49
CA VAL A 45 -12.45 -18.14 -11.54
C VAL A 45 -13.47 -18.10 -12.67
N TYR A 46 -14.16 -16.97 -12.88
CA TYR A 46 -15.35 -16.92 -13.74
C TYR A 46 -15.17 -16.14 -15.04
N ASN A 47 -14.03 -15.49 -15.28
CA ASN A 47 -13.86 -14.65 -16.47
C ASN A 47 -13.75 -15.42 -17.79
N GLU A 48 -13.65 -16.75 -17.78
CA GLU A 48 -13.74 -17.59 -18.99
C GLU A 48 -15.12 -18.28 -19.15
N HIS A 49 -15.99 -18.20 -18.14
CA HIS A 49 -17.32 -18.82 -18.21
C HIS A 49 -18.26 -18.02 -19.12
N SER A 50 -19.08 -18.71 -19.94
CA SER A 50 -20.09 -18.06 -20.79
C SER A 50 -21.30 -17.56 -20.00
N SER A 51 -22.16 -16.76 -20.63
CA SER A 51 -23.41 -16.28 -19.99
C SER A 51 -24.32 -17.47 -19.65
N GLU A 52 -24.44 -18.42 -20.56
CA GLU A 52 -25.26 -19.63 -20.41
C GLU A 52 -24.75 -20.51 -19.26
N ALA A 53 -23.41 -20.59 -19.09
CA ALA A 53 -22.82 -21.35 -17.99
C ALA A 53 -23.13 -20.73 -16.63
N LEU A 54 -23.07 -19.39 -16.52
CA LEU A 54 -23.41 -18.67 -15.28
C LEU A 54 -24.92 -18.69 -14.99
N GLU A 55 -25.77 -18.74 -16.02
CA GLU A 55 -27.22 -18.91 -15.86
C GLU A 55 -27.60 -20.34 -15.48
N ALA A 56 -26.93 -21.35 -16.04
CA ALA A 56 -27.16 -22.75 -15.72
C ALA A 56 -26.69 -23.11 -14.30
N THR A 57 -25.63 -22.47 -13.80
CA THR A 57 -25.13 -22.63 -12.43
C THR A 57 -24.99 -21.26 -11.76
N PRO A 58 -26.08 -20.72 -11.18
CA PRO A 58 -26.05 -19.41 -10.52
C PRO A 58 -25.05 -19.38 -9.38
N VAL A 59 -24.22 -18.33 -9.36
CA VAL A 59 -23.21 -18.10 -8.32
C VAL A 59 -23.60 -16.86 -7.52
N ASP A 60 -24.15 -17.06 -6.31
CA ASP A 60 -24.47 -15.98 -5.39
C ASP A 60 -23.20 -15.46 -4.71
N VAL A 61 -22.98 -14.16 -4.80
CA VAL A 61 -21.81 -13.49 -4.24
C VAL A 61 -22.22 -12.23 -3.49
N SER A 62 -21.43 -11.88 -2.48
CA SER A 62 -21.50 -10.57 -1.85
C SER A 62 -20.12 -9.91 -1.94
N VAL A 63 -20.13 -8.66 -2.39
CA VAL A 63 -18.95 -7.86 -2.68
C VAL A 63 -19.07 -6.51 -1.98
N ALA A 64 -17.92 -5.95 -1.60
CA ALA A 64 -17.86 -4.62 -0.99
C ALA A 64 -16.64 -3.87 -1.48
N GLY A 65 -16.84 -2.59 -1.80
CA GLY A 65 -15.79 -1.77 -2.39
C GLY A 65 -16.19 -0.31 -2.50
N ARG A 66 -15.21 0.49 -2.89
CA ARG A 66 -15.40 1.91 -3.18
C ARG A 66 -16.06 2.07 -4.55
N MET A 67 -17.15 2.82 -4.63
CA MET A 67 -17.79 3.16 -5.90
C MET A 67 -16.87 4.09 -6.71
N MET A 68 -16.38 3.60 -7.84
CA MET A 68 -15.46 4.32 -8.73
C MET A 68 -16.18 4.99 -9.89
N THR A 69 -17.26 4.38 -10.36
CA THR A 69 -18.12 4.88 -11.44
C THR A 69 -19.57 4.58 -11.14
N GLN A 70 -20.48 5.37 -11.71
CA GLN A 70 -21.91 5.15 -11.65
C GLN A 70 -22.54 5.68 -12.94
N ARG A 71 -23.43 4.89 -13.54
CA ARG A 71 -24.21 5.24 -14.73
C ARG A 71 -25.67 4.92 -14.47
N VAL A 72 -26.51 5.95 -14.44
CA VAL A 72 -27.95 5.84 -14.16
C VAL A 72 -28.71 5.80 -15.49
N MET A 73 -29.54 4.77 -15.68
CA MET A 73 -30.29 4.50 -16.90
C MET A 73 -31.77 4.25 -16.58
N GLY A 74 -32.46 5.29 -16.08
CA GLY A 74 -33.88 5.20 -15.73
C GLY A 74 -34.15 4.30 -14.52
N LYS A 75 -34.57 3.04 -14.77
CA LYS A 75 -34.88 2.02 -13.76
C LYS A 75 -33.74 1.03 -13.48
N ALA A 76 -32.64 1.13 -14.25
CA ALA A 76 -31.45 0.32 -14.06
C ALA A 76 -30.22 1.21 -13.91
N SER A 77 -29.18 0.70 -13.29
CA SER A 77 -27.91 1.40 -13.14
C SER A 77 -26.74 0.44 -13.12
N PHE A 78 -25.61 0.92 -13.63
CA PHE A 78 -24.33 0.24 -13.51
C PHE A 78 -23.43 1.03 -12.58
N ALA A 79 -22.69 0.35 -11.72
CA ALA A 79 -21.62 0.95 -10.95
C ALA A 79 -20.41 0.02 -10.91
N THR A 80 -19.21 0.57 -11.02
CA THR A 80 -17.99 -0.19 -10.78
C THR A 80 -17.54 0.05 -9.36
N ILE A 81 -17.36 -1.00 -8.57
CA ILE A 81 -16.77 -0.92 -7.24
C ILE A 81 -15.35 -1.46 -7.25
N GLN A 82 -14.47 -0.87 -6.43
CA GLN A 82 -13.09 -1.28 -6.27
C GLN A 82 -12.84 -1.77 -4.85
N ASP A 83 -12.35 -3.00 -4.71
CA ASP A 83 -11.87 -3.55 -3.46
C ASP A 83 -10.33 -3.56 -3.40
N ARG A 84 -9.73 -4.32 -2.47
CA ARG A 84 -8.27 -4.40 -2.32
C ARG A 84 -7.56 -5.14 -3.47
N SER A 85 -8.31 -5.89 -4.26
CA SER A 85 -7.83 -6.82 -5.28
C SER A 85 -8.06 -6.31 -6.71
N GLY A 86 -9.13 -5.55 -6.94
CA GLY A 86 -9.47 -5.08 -8.27
C GLY A 86 -10.85 -4.43 -8.33
N GLN A 87 -11.43 -4.42 -9.52
CA GLN A 87 -12.74 -3.82 -9.80
C GLN A 87 -13.75 -4.87 -10.24
N ILE A 88 -15.01 -4.72 -9.84
CA ILE A 88 -16.13 -5.54 -10.31
C ILE A 88 -17.33 -4.64 -10.61
N GLN A 89 -18.07 -4.95 -11.67
CA GLN A 89 -19.26 -4.22 -12.05
C GLN A 89 -20.48 -4.73 -11.28
N LEU A 90 -21.31 -3.80 -10.83
CA LEU A 90 -22.62 -4.03 -10.25
C LEU A 90 -23.68 -3.62 -11.27
N PHE A 91 -24.71 -4.44 -11.41
CA PHE A 91 -25.92 -4.13 -12.14
C PHE A 91 -27.09 -4.06 -11.15
N ILE A 92 -27.64 -2.87 -10.97
CA ILE A 92 -28.68 -2.58 -9.98
C ILE A 92 -29.96 -2.26 -10.73
N GLN A 93 -31.01 -3.05 -10.50
CA GLN A 93 -32.34 -2.81 -11.06
C GLN A 93 -33.33 -2.53 -9.94
N ARG A 94 -34.13 -1.48 -10.12
CA ARG A 94 -35.16 -1.07 -9.17
C ARG A 94 -36.14 -2.18 -8.83
N ASP A 95 -36.56 -2.93 -9.84
CA ASP A 95 -37.55 -4.00 -9.67
C ASP A 95 -36.96 -5.21 -8.92
N GLN A 96 -35.62 -5.28 -8.79
CA GLN A 96 -34.90 -6.35 -8.08
C GLN A 96 -34.51 -5.95 -6.65
N VAL A 97 -34.01 -4.73 -6.43
CA VAL A 97 -33.58 -4.25 -5.09
C VAL A 97 -34.66 -3.51 -4.31
N GLY A 98 -35.78 -3.17 -4.95
CA GLY A 98 -36.84 -2.34 -4.39
C GLY A 98 -36.66 -0.84 -4.65
N GLU A 99 -37.76 -0.09 -4.61
CA GLU A 99 -37.77 1.35 -4.91
C GLU A 99 -36.92 2.15 -3.92
N GLU A 100 -37.05 1.89 -2.61
CA GLU A 100 -36.33 2.63 -1.56
C GLU A 100 -34.81 2.46 -1.68
N ALA A 101 -34.32 1.22 -1.77
CA ALA A 101 -32.90 0.93 -1.93
C ALA A 101 -32.35 1.52 -3.25
N TYR A 102 -33.14 1.50 -4.32
CA TYR A 102 -32.73 2.05 -5.61
C TYR A 102 -32.66 3.59 -5.61
N GLN A 103 -33.60 4.28 -4.95
CA GLN A 103 -33.53 5.73 -4.76
C GLN A 103 -32.36 6.11 -3.85
N GLY A 104 -32.12 5.34 -2.79
CA GLY A 104 -30.91 5.43 -1.98
C GLY A 104 -29.65 5.36 -2.84
N PHE A 105 -29.50 4.30 -3.63
CA PHE A 105 -28.37 4.10 -4.53
C PHE A 105 -28.16 5.27 -5.50
N LYS A 106 -29.23 5.83 -6.09
CA LYS A 106 -29.15 7.01 -6.98
C LYS A 106 -28.61 8.26 -6.28
N SER A 107 -28.82 8.38 -4.97
CA SER A 107 -28.35 9.51 -4.16
C SER A 107 -26.89 9.39 -3.71
N TRP A 108 -26.33 8.17 -3.76
CA TRP A 108 -24.95 7.89 -3.38
C TRP A 108 -23.95 8.55 -4.35
N ASP A 109 -22.72 8.72 -3.91
CA ASP A 109 -21.70 9.48 -4.63
C ASP A 109 -20.47 8.62 -4.94
N LEU A 110 -19.76 8.98 -6.01
CA LEU A 110 -18.44 8.41 -6.27
C LEU A 110 -17.52 8.61 -5.05
N GLY A 111 -16.82 7.54 -4.69
CA GLY A 111 -16.00 7.45 -3.49
C GLY A 111 -16.70 6.82 -2.28
N ASP A 112 -18.02 6.72 -2.27
CA ASP A 112 -18.75 6.00 -1.21
C ASP A 112 -18.31 4.52 -1.18
N ILE A 113 -18.30 3.92 0.01
CA ILE A 113 -18.08 2.48 0.16
C ILE A 113 -19.44 1.81 0.24
N VAL A 114 -19.66 0.84 -0.63
CA VAL A 114 -20.92 0.12 -0.76
C VAL A 114 -20.71 -1.37 -0.65
N TRP A 115 -21.77 -2.06 -0.24
CA TRP A 115 -21.89 -3.50 -0.28
C TRP A 115 -23.03 -3.87 -1.25
N ALA A 116 -22.86 -4.97 -1.95
CA ALA A 116 -23.87 -5.52 -2.83
C ALA A 116 -23.84 -7.05 -2.76
N ARG A 117 -25.02 -7.67 -2.83
CA ARG A 117 -25.20 -9.11 -2.99
C ARG A 117 -26.02 -9.40 -4.22
N GLY A 118 -25.71 -10.51 -4.87
CA GLY A 118 -26.51 -11.07 -5.95
C GLY A 118 -25.72 -12.05 -6.79
N GLU A 119 -26.25 -12.37 -7.97
CA GLU A 119 -25.74 -13.43 -8.81
C GLU A 119 -24.74 -12.91 -9.84
N LEU A 120 -23.69 -13.68 -10.10
CA LEU A 120 -22.80 -13.41 -11.22
C LEU A 120 -23.51 -13.61 -12.56
N PHE A 121 -23.27 -12.69 -13.49
CA PHE A 121 -23.73 -12.80 -14.86
C PHE A 121 -22.80 -12.03 -15.80
N ARG A 122 -23.01 -12.17 -17.11
CA ARG A 122 -22.36 -11.32 -18.11
C ARG A 122 -23.31 -10.33 -18.72
N THR A 123 -22.81 -9.13 -18.93
CA THR A 123 -23.49 -8.13 -19.74
C THR A 123 -23.36 -8.46 -21.23
N ARG A 124 -24.13 -7.75 -22.07
CA ARG A 124 -24.05 -7.88 -23.54
C ARG A 124 -22.67 -7.55 -24.11
N THR A 125 -21.88 -6.72 -23.41
CA THR A 125 -20.50 -6.39 -23.77
C THR A 125 -19.49 -7.42 -23.28
N GLY A 126 -19.95 -8.52 -22.66
CA GLY A 126 -19.11 -9.60 -22.14
C GLY A 126 -18.49 -9.32 -20.77
N GLU A 127 -18.76 -8.18 -20.13
CA GLU A 127 -18.18 -7.83 -18.84
C GLU A 127 -18.85 -8.61 -17.70
N LEU A 128 -18.02 -9.30 -16.88
CA LEU A 128 -18.46 -10.01 -15.68
C LEU A 128 -19.01 -9.02 -14.64
N SER A 129 -20.23 -9.27 -14.18
CA SER A 129 -20.99 -8.34 -13.34
C SER A 129 -21.80 -9.07 -12.27
N VAL A 130 -22.15 -8.37 -11.19
CA VAL A 130 -23.07 -8.85 -10.14
C VAL A 130 -24.46 -8.27 -10.38
N ARG A 131 -25.43 -9.12 -10.70
CA ARG A 131 -26.85 -8.76 -10.77
C ARG A 131 -27.37 -8.62 -9.36
N THR A 132 -27.46 -7.37 -8.90
CA THR A 132 -27.63 -7.04 -7.49
C THR A 132 -29.07 -7.26 -7.04
N CYS A 133 -29.26 -8.07 -6.01
CA CYS A 133 -30.54 -8.26 -5.32
C CYS A 133 -30.64 -7.48 -4.01
N GLU A 134 -29.50 -7.15 -3.40
CA GLU A 134 -29.44 -6.35 -2.17
C GLU A 134 -28.24 -5.41 -2.24
N THR A 135 -28.39 -4.16 -1.79
CA THR A 135 -27.28 -3.22 -1.71
C THR A 135 -27.41 -2.30 -0.51
N SER A 136 -26.28 -1.91 0.06
CA SER A 136 -26.22 -1.00 1.19
C SER A 136 -25.03 -0.06 1.11
N LEU A 137 -25.23 1.18 1.56
CA LEU A 137 -24.15 2.12 1.81
C LEU A 137 -23.45 1.73 3.12
N LEU A 138 -22.14 1.56 3.08
CA LEU A 138 -21.35 1.31 4.30
C LEU A 138 -20.76 2.60 4.84
N THR A 139 -20.16 3.41 3.96
CA THR A 139 -19.46 4.64 4.34
C THR A 139 -19.70 5.74 3.32
N LYS A 140 -20.22 6.88 3.81
CA LYS A 140 -20.32 8.10 3.01
C LYS A 140 -18.96 8.78 2.87
N SER A 141 -18.51 9.02 1.64
CA SER A 141 -17.31 9.80 1.35
C SER A 141 -17.65 11.28 1.29
N LEU A 142 -17.17 12.04 2.27
CA LEU A 142 -17.40 13.49 2.32
C LEU A 142 -16.49 14.26 1.35
N GLN A 143 -15.30 13.72 1.07
CA GLN A 143 -14.38 14.29 0.10
C GLN A 143 -14.60 13.61 -1.26
N PRO A 144 -14.70 14.37 -2.36
CA PRO A 144 -14.76 13.79 -3.69
C PRO A 144 -13.43 13.12 -4.05
N LEU A 145 -13.50 12.08 -4.89
CA LEU A 145 -12.31 11.51 -5.50
C LEU A 145 -11.67 12.53 -6.45
N PRO A 146 -10.33 12.53 -6.58
CA PRO A 146 -9.64 13.37 -7.56
C PRO A 146 -10.08 13.00 -8.98
N GLU A 147 -10.11 13.99 -9.88
CA GLU A 147 -10.37 13.72 -11.29
C GLU A 147 -9.26 12.82 -11.88
N LYS A 148 -9.66 11.77 -12.62
CA LYS A 148 -8.75 10.74 -13.18
C LYS A 148 -7.56 11.32 -13.99
N PHE A 149 -7.72 12.47 -14.63
CA PHE A 149 -6.73 13.03 -15.56
C PHE A 149 -5.88 14.16 -14.97
N HIS A 150 -6.40 14.91 -13.99
CA HIS A 150 -5.73 16.12 -13.49
C HIS A 150 -5.44 16.10 -11.98
N GLY A 151 -6.15 15.26 -11.20
CA GLY A 151 -6.25 15.46 -9.76
C GLY A 151 -5.08 14.95 -8.90
N LEU A 152 -4.14 14.19 -9.47
CA LEU A 152 -3.00 13.64 -8.72
C LEU A 152 -1.77 13.39 -9.62
N SER A 153 -1.55 14.23 -10.63
CA SER A 153 -0.29 14.18 -11.40
C SER A 153 0.89 14.68 -10.59
N ASP A 154 0.66 15.69 -9.74
CA ASP A 154 1.67 16.30 -8.87
C ASP A 154 2.23 15.31 -7.84
N GLN A 155 3.56 15.19 -7.82
CA GLN A 155 4.30 14.25 -6.99
C GLN A 155 4.19 14.59 -5.51
N GLU A 156 4.16 15.87 -5.15
CA GLU A 156 4.01 16.31 -3.76
C GLU A 156 2.63 15.94 -3.21
N SER A 157 1.59 16.15 -4.00
CA SER A 157 0.22 15.76 -3.66
C SER A 157 0.07 14.25 -3.43
N LYS A 158 0.73 13.40 -4.24
CA LYS A 158 0.77 11.93 -4.01
C LYS A 158 1.38 11.57 -2.66
N TYR A 159 2.40 12.32 -2.22
CA TYR A 159 3.09 12.06 -0.96
C TYR A 159 2.29 12.56 0.25
N ARG A 160 1.70 13.75 0.15
CA ARG A 160 0.86 14.33 1.21
C ARG A 160 -0.46 13.57 1.40
N GLN A 161 -1.03 13.05 0.31
CA GLN A 161 -2.31 12.35 0.31
C GLN A 161 -2.17 10.91 -0.21
N ARG A 162 -1.28 10.14 0.41
CA ARG A 162 -0.99 8.76 -0.01
C ARG A 162 -2.24 7.89 -0.14
N TYR A 163 -3.21 8.04 0.76
CA TYR A 163 -4.47 7.29 0.72
C TYR A 163 -5.25 7.56 -0.57
N VAL A 164 -5.18 8.77 -1.14
CA VAL A 164 -5.83 9.11 -2.41
C VAL A 164 -5.06 8.51 -3.59
N ASP A 165 -3.73 8.63 -3.59
CA ASP A 165 -2.87 8.00 -4.61
C ASP A 165 -3.13 6.49 -4.68
N LEU A 166 -3.19 5.80 -3.53
CA LEU A 166 -3.49 4.36 -3.47
C LEU A 166 -4.87 4.00 -4.02
N ILE A 167 -5.87 4.89 -3.94
CA ILE A 167 -7.19 4.63 -4.52
C ILE A 167 -7.11 4.64 -6.06
N VAL A 168 -6.43 5.63 -6.65
CA VAL A 168 -6.50 5.89 -8.10
C VAL A 168 -5.34 5.29 -8.90
N ASN A 169 -4.23 4.91 -8.24
CA ASN A 169 -3.01 4.46 -8.89
C ASN A 169 -2.65 3.02 -8.48
N GLU A 170 -2.96 2.05 -9.35
CA GLU A 170 -2.60 0.64 -9.12
C GLU A 170 -1.09 0.42 -9.08
N ARG A 171 -0.31 1.17 -9.89
CA ARG A 171 1.15 1.06 -9.87
C ARG A 171 1.72 1.43 -8.51
N SER A 172 1.19 2.48 -7.87
CA SER A 172 1.58 2.83 -6.49
C SER A 172 1.27 1.69 -5.52
N ARG A 173 0.08 1.06 -5.61
CA ARG A 173 -0.25 -0.11 -4.78
C ARG A 173 0.74 -1.25 -4.97
N GLU A 174 1.10 -1.54 -6.21
CA GLU A 174 2.05 -2.60 -6.52
C GLU A 174 3.45 -2.33 -5.96
N VAL A 175 3.93 -1.08 -6.03
CA VAL A 175 5.20 -0.70 -5.40
C VAL A 175 5.22 -1.03 -3.90
N PHE A 176 4.14 -0.78 -3.16
CA PHE A 176 4.05 -1.14 -1.73
C PHE A 176 3.95 -2.65 -1.51
N ARG A 177 3.22 -3.38 -2.36
CA ARG A 177 3.16 -4.86 -2.29
C ARG A 177 4.54 -5.48 -2.52
N VAL A 178 5.26 -5.03 -3.55
CA VAL A 178 6.62 -5.46 -3.85
C VAL A 178 7.56 -5.10 -2.71
N ARG A 179 7.48 -3.88 -2.14
CA ARG A 179 8.28 -3.51 -0.95
C ARG A 179 8.06 -4.48 0.21
N SER A 180 6.81 -4.88 0.48
CA SER A 180 6.50 -5.86 1.53
C SER A 180 7.14 -7.23 1.24
N LYS A 181 7.08 -7.69 -0.02
CA LYS A 181 7.71 -8.94 -0.46
C LYS A 181 9.24 -8.88 -0.35
N ILE A 182 9.85 -7.74 -0.69
CA ILE A 182 11.31 -7.50 -0.53
C ILE A 182 11.72 -7.67 0.93
N VAL A 183 11.03 -7.01 1.86
CA VAL A 183 11.38 -7.11 3.29
C VAL A 183 11.17 -8.54 3.81
N GLN A 184 10.08 -9.20 3.41
CA GLN A 184 9.85 -10.61 3.76
C GLN A 184 10.95 -11.52 3.22
N PHE A 185 11.34 -11.33 1.96
CA PHE A 185 12.41 -12.10 1.34
C PHE A 185 13.74 -11.92 2.08
N VAL A 186 14.13 -10.68 2.38
CA VAL A 186 15.37 -10.37 3.10
C VAL A 186 15.40 -11.06 4.46
N ARG A 187 14.30 -11.04 5.22
CA ARG A 187 14.18 -11.77 6.48
C ARG A 187 14.38 -13.27 6.27
N SER A 188 13.59 -13.88 5.40
CA SER A 188 13.69 -15.33 5.14
C SER A 188 15.07 -15.75 4.64
N TYR A 189 15.76 -14.90 3.89
CA TYR A 189 17.12 -15.16 3.41
C TYR A 189 18.14 -15.16 4.57
N LEU A 190 18.07 -14.16 5.46
CA LEU A 190 18.96 -14.04 6.61
C LEU A 190 18.66 -15.12 7.66
N ASP A 191 17.38 -15.43 7.90
CA ASP A 191 16.96 -16.50 8.80
C ASP A 191 17.49 -17.87 8.33
N ALA A 192 17.49 -18.13 7.02
CA ALA A 192 18.07 -19.35 6.44
C ALA A 192 19.60 -19.43 6.58
N MET A 193 20.26 -18.32 6.92
CA MET A 193 21.69 -18.24 7.21
C MET A 193 21.99 -18.15 8.72
N ASP A 194 21.02 -18.50 9.57
CA ASP A 194 21.11 -18.46 11.04
C ASP A 194 21.41 -17.07 11.62
N PHE A 195 21.03 -15.99 10.93
CA PHE A 195 21.05 -14.65 11.54
C PHE A 195 19.86 -14.48 12.49
N LEU A 196 20.12 -13.96 13.68
CA LEU A 196 19.09 -13.62 14.66
C LEU A 196 18.54 -12.20 14.40
N GLU A 197 17.25 -12.07 14.09
CA GLU A 197 16.58 -10.76 14.07
C GLU A 197 16.46 -10.24 15.51
N VAL A 198 16.95 -9.01 15.74
CA VAL A 198 16.94 -8.36 17.06
C VAL A 198 16.35 -6.96 16.97
N GLU A 199 15.89 -6.45 18.11
CA GLU A 199 15.43 -5.06 18.24
C GLU A 199 16.30 -4.31 19.23
N THR A 200 16.95 -3.22 18.78
CA THR A 200 17.79 -2.36 19.62
C THR A 200 17.11 -1.01 19.89
N PRO A 201 17.52 -0.26 20.93
CA PRO A 201 16.89 1.00 21.29
C PRO A 201 16.87 2.04 20.17
N MET A 202 15.68 2.60 19.88
CA MET A 202 15.52 3.75 18.99
C MET A 202 15.84 5.09 19.66
N MET A 203 15.74 5.16 20.99
CA MET A 203 16.12 6.31 21.78
C MET A 203 17.45 6.00 22.47
N GLN A 204 18.47 6.81 22.20
CA GLN A 204 19.83 6.60 22.68
C GLN A 204 20.28 7.82 23.49
N GLU A 205 21.05 7.58 24.55
CA GLU A 205 21.64 8.67 25.35
C GLU A 205 22.74 9.41 24.58
N LEU A 206 23.50 8.67 23.77
CA LEU A 206 24.52 9.20 22.89
C LEU A 206 24.24 8.70 21.47
N PRO A 207 23.97 9.60 20.50
CA PRO A 207 23.79 9.20 19.12
C PRO A 207 25.15 8.79 18.52
N GLY A 208 25.18 7.68 17.79
CA GLY A 208 26.40 7.18 17.16
C GLY A 208 26.12 6.15 16.06
N GLY A 209 27.19 5.60 15.47
CA GLY A 209 27.11 4.62 14.37
C GLY A 209 26.91 5.21 12.97
N ALA A 210 26.75 6.53 12.85
CA ALA A 210 26.76 7.23 11.56
C ALA A 210 27.12 8.70 11.76
N LEU A 211 27.70 9.32 10.73
CA LEU A 211 27.91 10.76 10.67
C LEU A 211 26.63 11.45 10.17
N ALA A 212 25.74 11.80 11.10
CA ALA A 212 24.48 12.47 10.80
C ALA A 212 24.02 13.36 11.97
N ARG A 213 23.23 14.39 11.67
CA ARG A 213 22.61 15.22 12.73
C ARG A 213 21.42 14.47 13.34
N PRO A 214 21.38 14.25 14.66
CA PRO A 214 20.27 13.52 15.29
C PRO A 214 19.04 14.40 15.50
N PHE A 215 17.88 13.77 15.71
CA PHE A 215 16.75 14.41 16.37
C PHE A 215 16.92 14.32 17.88
N VAL A 216 16.70 15.42 18.58
CA VAL A 216 16.76 15.51 20.05
C VAL A 216 15.35 15.47 20.61
N THR A 217 15.17 14.76 21.72
CA THR A 217 13.93 14.68 22.49
C THR A 217 14.23 14.63 23.98
N TYR A 218 13.21 14.72 24.83
CA TYR A 218 13.37 14.81 26.28
C TYR A 218 12.57 13.73 27.00
N HIS A 219 13.21 13.04 27.96
CA HIS A 219 12.53 12.08 28.81
C HIS A 219 12.14 12.72 30.14
N ASN A 220 10.89 13.21 30.25
CA ASN A 220 10.40 13.97 31.40
C ASN A 220 10.67 13.31 32.78
N ALA A 221 10.42 12.01 32.92
CA ALA A 221 10.57 11.34 34.22
C ALA A 221 12.02 11.03 34.63
N LEU A 222 12.95 11.05 33.67
CA LEU A 222 14.38 10.83 33.91
C LEU A 222 15.17 12.15 33.84
N ASP A 223 14.46 13.26 33.60
CA ASP A 223 14.99 14.61 33.52
C ASP A 223 16.25 14.72 32.64
N ARG A 224 16.21 14.14 31.44
CA ARG A 224 17.37 14.07 30.54
C ARG A 224 17.01 14.06 29.06
N ASP A 225 17.94 14.56 28.26
CA ASP A 225 17.89 14.48 26.79
C ASP A 225 18.10 13.03 26.30
N LEU A 226 17.41 12.70 25.22
CA LEU A 226 17.58 11.49 24.43
C LEU A 226 17.63 11.85 22.95
N TYR A 227 18.19 10.96 22.16
CA TYR A 227 18.35 11.14 20.72
C TYR A 227 17.67 10.00 19.98
N LEU A 228 16.92 10.32 18.93
CA LEU A 228 16.49 9.28 18.00
C LEU A 228 17.72 8.76 17.26
N ARG A 229 17.88 7.44 17.22
CA ARG A 229 19.08 6.81 16.66
C ARG A 229 19.30 7.19 15.20
N VAL A 230 20.54 7.56 14.88
CA VAL A 230 20.99 7.73 13.49
C VAL A 230 21.40 6.39 12.85
N ALA A 231 21.80 5.42 13.70
CA ALA A 231 22.13 4.05 13.36
C ALA A 231 22.03 3.13 14.61
N PRO A 232 21.65 1.85 14.47
CA PRO A 232 21.75 0.85 15.54
C PRO A 232 23.13 0.23 15.75
N GLU A 233 24.11 0.48 14.87
CA GLU A 233 25.47 -0.13 14.85
C GLU A 233 26.08 -0.42 16.24
N LEU A 234 26.16 0.59 17.11
CA LEU A 234 26.86 0.45 18.39
C LEU A 234 26.15 -0.56 19.32
N TYR A 235 24.83 -0.69 19.24
CA TYR A 235 24.08 -1.67 20.05
C TYR A 235 24.20 -3.07 19.48
N LEU A 236 24.16 -3.21 18.15
CA LEU A 236 24.36 -4.50 17.50
C LEU A 236 25.78 -5.05 17.78
N LYS A 237 26.81 -4.20 17.77
CA LYS A 237 28.17 -4.60 18.17
C LYS A 237 28.25 -5.06 19.64
N ARG A 238 27.46 -4.47 20.55
CA ARG A 238 27.39 -4.95 21.94
C ARG A 238 26.80 -6.35 22.04
N LEU A 239 25.86 -6.71 21.16
CA LEU A 239 25.32 -8.07 21.07
C LEU A 239 26.38 -9.07 20.59
N VAL A 240 27.21 -8.68 19.62
CA VAL A 240 28.36 -9.47 19.17
C VAL A 240 29.36 -9.68 20.30
N VAL A 241 29.69 -8.62 21.05
CA VAL A 241 30.52 -8.74 22.28
C VAL A 241 29.87 -9.68 23.30
N GLY A 242 28.54 -9.68 23.40
CA GLY A 242 27.78 -10.58 24.26
C GLY A 242 27.72 -12.04 23.80
N GLY A 243 28.30 -12.38 22.63
CA GLY A 243 28.38 -13.74 22.11
C GLY A 243 27.35 -14.07 21.02
N PHE A 244 26.51 -13.12 20.59
CA PHE A 244 25.68 -13.35 19.40
C PHE A 244 26.50 -13.17 18.13
N GLU A 245 26.84 -14.27 17.47
CA GLU A 245 27.75 -14.26 16.32
C GLU A 245 27.10 -13.78 15.01
N ARG A 246 25.78 -13.88 14.89
CA ARG A 246 25.02 -13.47 13.69
C ARG A 246 23.77 -12.73 14.09
N VAL A 247 23.75 -11.42 13.91
CA VAL A 247 22.59 -10.58 14.25
C VAL A 247 22.24 -9.65 13.11
N TYR A 248 20.96 -9.34 12.97
CA TYR A 248 20.50 -8.30 12.07
C TYR A 248 19.30 -7.54 12.63
N GLU A 249 19.11 -6.31 12.17
CA GLU A 249 17.93 -5.50 12.48
C GLU A 249 17.44 -4.79 11.20
N ILE A 250 16.14 -4.92 10.91
CA ILE A 250 15.45 -4.15 9.86
C ILE A 250 14.48 -3.18 10.51
N ASN A 251 14.90 -1.93 10.66
CA ASN A 251 14.07 -0.96 11.38
C ASN A 251 14.42 0.49 11.03
N ARG A 252 13.81 1.46 11.72
CA ARG A 252 13.93 2.89 11.42
C ARG A 252 15.24 3.46 11.92
N SER A 253 15.84 4.30 11.09
CA SER A 253 16.87 5.29 11.45
C SER A 253 16.33 6.69 11.19
N PHE A 254 16.78 7.64 12.01
CA PHE A 254 16.30 9.03 11.98
C PHE A 254 17.48 9.97 11.78
N ARG A 255 17.43 10.82 10.74
CA ARG A 255 18.46 11.81 10.43
C ARG A 255 17.81 13.17 10.20
N ASN A 256 18.22 14.15 10.98
CA ASN A 256 17.69 15.52 10.94
C ASN A 256 18.37 16.30 9.81
N GLU A 257 18.05 15.90 8.59
CA GLU A 257 18.61 16.37 7.32
C GLU A 257 17.50 16.86 6.40
N GLY A 258 17.88 17.48 5.28
CA GLY A 258 16.93 17.95 4.27
C GLY A 258 16.18 16.78 3.59
N ILE A 259 14.95 17.03 3.16
CA ILE A 259 14.17 16.08 2.35
C ILE A 259 14.59 16.22 0.88
N SER A 260 14.78 15.11 0.18
CA SER A 260 14.98 15.09 -1.28
C SER A 260 14.33 13.86 -1.92
N THR A 261 14.49 13.69 -3.24
CA THR A 261 14.04 12.48 -3.96
C THR A 261 14.72 11.20 -3.46
N GLN A 262 15.84 11.32 -2.75
CA GLN A 262 16.65 10.21 -2.23
C GLN A 262 16.73 10.21 -0.68
N HIS A 263 16.28 11.27 -0.01
CA HIS A 263 16.42 11.41 1.44
C HIS A 263 15.07 11.67 2.11
N ASN A 264 14.76 10.85 3.11
CA ASN A 264 13.64 11.06 4.02
C ASN A 264 14.17 11.05 5.47
N PRO A 265 13.72 11.97 6.36
CA PRO A 265 14.24 12.08 7.73
C PRO A 265 14.09 10.82 8.57
N GLU A 266 13.15 9.94 8.21
CA GLU A 266 13.05 8.58 8.71
C GLU A 266 13.14 7.58 7.55
N PHE A 267 13.94 6.53 7.69
CA PHE A 267 14.07 5.53 6.64
C PHE A 267 14.38 4.17 7.24
N THR A 268 14.09 3.12 6.48
CA THR A 268 14.34 1.75 6.91
C THR A 268 15.75 1.36 6.50
N MET A 269 16.53 0.89 7.46
CA MET A 269 17.85 0.30 7.22
C MET A 269 17.82 -1.17 7.62
N LEU A 270 18.58 -1.97 6.87
CA LEU A 270 19.09 -3.26 7.32
C LEU A 270 20.50 -3.01 7.85
N GLU A 271 20.75 -3.37 9.10
CA GLU A 271 22.11 -3.58 9.61
C GLU A 271 22.27 -5.04 10.01
N LEU A 272 23.44 -5.61 9.71
CA LEU A 272 23.76 -6.98 10.07
C LEU A 272 25.23 -7.09 10.49
N TYR A 273 25.51 -8.03 11.39
CA TYR A 273 26.84 -8.32 11.90
C TYR A 273 27.07 -9.83 11.92
N LEU A 274 28.23 -10.22 11.42
CA LEU A 274 28.70 -11.60 11.35
C LEU A 274 30.10 -11.65 12.00
N ALA A 275 30.21 -12.33 13.14
CA ALA A 275 31.49 -12.56 13.80
C ALA A 275 32.42 -13.42 12.93
N TYR A 276 33.73 -13.21 13.10
CA TYR A 276 34.80 -13.92 12.36
C TYR A 276 34.72 -13.79 10.83
N ALA A 277 34.04 -12.77 10.33
CA ALA A 277 33.99 -12.43 8.91
C ALA A 277 34.63 -11.06 8.66
N ASP A 278 35.17 -10.90 7.46
CA ASP A 278 35.67 -9.63 6.96
C ASP A 278 34.71 -9.02 5.92
N GLN A 279 35.11 -7.91 5.32
CA GLN A 279 34.32 -7.24 4.30
C GLN A 279 34.10 -8.08 3.03
N MET A 280 34.99 -9.02 2.71
CA MET A 280 34.88 -9.83 1.48
C MET A 280 33.72 -10.81 1.61
N VAL A 281 33.59 -11.44 2.77
CA VAL A 281 32.44 -12.31 3.10
C VAL A 281 31.13 -11.52 3.05
N LEU A 282 31.12 -10.27 3.54
CA LEU A 282 29.93 -9.43 3.48
C LEU A 282 29.57 -8.99 2.05
N MET A 283 30.57 -8.70 1.20
CA MET A 283 30.34 -8.42 -0.22
C MET A 283 29.69 -9.62 -0.92
N ASP A 284 30.22 -10.82 -0.71
CA ASP A 284 29.66 -12.06 -1.27
C ASP A 284 28.21 -12.30 -0.78
N LEU A 285 27.94 -12.07 0.51
CA LEU A 285 26.60 -12.23 1.08
C LEU A 285 25.60 -11.26 0.45
N LEU A 286 25.95 -9.97 0.36
CA LEU A 286 25.06 -8.94 -0.19
C LEU A 286 24.78 -9.15 -1.69
N GLU A 287 25.80 -9.55 -2.45
CA GLU A 287 25.67 -9.92 -3.85
C GLU A 287 24.67 -11.07 -4.01
N ASN A 288 24.89 -12.18 -3.29
CA ASN A 288 24.01 -13.34 -3.36
C ASN A 288 22.57 -13.05 -2.92
N LEU A 289 22.39 -12.20 -1.90
CA LEU A 289 21.10 -11.73 -1.43
C LEU A 289 20.36 -10.97 -2.53
N LEU A 290 21.01 -10.02 -3.19
CA LEU A 290 20.40 -9.22 -4.26
C LEU A 290 20.09 -10.04 -5.51
N CYS A 291 21.00 -10.95 -5.91
CA CYS A 291 20.79 -11.87 -7.03
C CYS A 291 19.58 -12.79 -6.77
N SER A 292 19.51 -13.38 -5.57
CA SER A 292 18.44 -14.31 -5.20
C SER A 292 17.10 -13.59 -5.03
N LEU A 293 17.10 -12.37 -4.47
CA LEU A 293 15.91 -11.53 -4.37
C LEU A 293 15.34 -11.22 -5.76
N THR A 294 16.21 -10.84 -6.70
CA THR A 294 15.78 -10.44 -8.04
C THR A 294 15.17 -11.62 -8.80
N LYS A 295 15.85 -12.77 -8.76
CA LYS A 295 15.35 -14.02 -9.35
C LYS A 295 14.02 -14.46 -8.74
N SER A 296 13.89 -14.38 -7.42
CA SER A 296 12.67 -14.80 -6.71
C SER A 296 11.47 -13.90 -6.99
N LEU A 297 11.65 -12.57 -6.99
CA LEU A 297 10.54 -11.63 -7.08
C LEU A 297 10.21 -11.19 -8.51
N PHE A 298 11.19 -11.20 -9.41
CA PHE A 298 11.05 -10.68 -10.78
C PHE A 298 11.29 -11.75 -11.86
N GLY A 299 11.63 -12.98 -11.48
CA GLY A 299 11.75 -14.12 -12.40
C GLY A 299 13.02 -14.11 -13.27
N GLY A 300 13.96 -13.20 -12.98
CA GLY A 300 15.21 -13.06 -13.70
C GLY A 300 16.20 -12.21 -12.93
N ASP A 301 17.28 -11.83 -13.58
CA ASP A 301 18.42 -11.09 -13.04
C ASP A 301 18.65 -9.76 -13.76
N GLU A 302 17.83 -9.46 -14.77
CA GLU A 302 17.83 -8.19 -15.49
C GLU A 302 16.71 -7.28 -14.96
N LEU A 303 17.06 -6.05 -14.56
CA LEU A 303 16.14 -5.02 -14.15
C LEU A 303 16.30 -3.79 -15.04
N VAL A 304 15.19 -3.09 -15.32
CA VAL A 304 15.25 -1.79 -15.99
C VAL A 304 15.00 -0.68 -14.99
N TYR A 305 16.00 0.17 -14.78
CA TYR A 305 15.91 1.34 -13.91
C TYR A 305 16.20 2.62 -14.71
N GLN A 306 15.24 3.53 -14.79
CA GLN A 306 15.37 4.80 -15.53
C GLN A 306 15.93 4.67 -16.96
N LYS A 307 15.47 3.64 -17.70
CA LYS A 307 15.94 3.27 -19.06
C LYS A 307 17.35 2.67 -19.14
N GLN A 308 17.98 2.39 -18.01
CA GLN A 308 19.22 1.62 -17.94
C GLN A 308 18.90 0.17 -17.58
N GLU A 309 19.51 -0.75 -18.29
CA GLU A 309 19.50 -2.18 -17.96
C GLU A 309 20.53 -2.42 -16.86
N LEU A 310 20.10 -3.09 -15.79
CA LEU A 310 20.92 -3.51 -14.66
C LEU A 310 20.94 -5.03 -14.68
N LYS A 311 22.13 -5.62 -14.82
CA LYS A 311 22.33 -7.07 -14.73
C LYS A 311 22.86 -7.43 -13.36
N LEU A 312 22.14 -8.31 -12.67
CA LEU A 312 22.44 -8.80 -11.32
C LEU A 312 22.73 -10.32 -11.35
N ASP A 313 23.32 -10.83 -12.44
CA ASP A 313 23.53 -12.26 -12.71
C ASP A 313 24.96 -12.76 -12.50
N GLY A 314 25.89 -11.86 -12.15
CA GLY A 314 27.31 -12.17 -12.04
C GLY A 314 28.00 -11.45 -10.89
N PRO A 315 29.33 -11.69 -10.72
CA PRO A 315 30.11 -11.05 -9.68
C PRO A 315 30.03 -9.54 -9.82
N PHE A 316 29.66 -8.86 -8.74
CA PHE A 316 29.62 -7.42 -8.75
C PHE A 316 31.04 -6.89 -8.86
N ARG A 317 31.19 -5.83 -9.67
CA ARG A 317 32.48 -5.17 -9.85
C ARG A 317 32.99 -4.69 -8.49
N ARG A 318 34.19 -5.15 -8.11
CA ARG A 318 34.94 -4.65 -6.95
C ARG A 318 36.06 -3.76 -7.45
N ILE A 319 36.09 -2.53 -6.97
CA ILE A 319 37.05 -1.51 -7.37
C ILE A 319 37.41 -0.70 -6.13
N THR A 320 38.68 -0.34 -5.95
CA THR A 320 39.07 0.57 -4.87
C THR A 320 38.66 2.01 -5.20
N VAL A 321 38.72 2.90 -4.20
CA VAL A 321 38.44 4.32 -4.43
C VAL A 321 39.47 4.92 -5.39
N GLU A 322 40.75 4.56 -5.26
CA GLU A 322 41.83 5.03 -6.12
C GLU A 322 41.64 4.59 -7.57
N GLU A 323 41.31 3.31 -7.78
CA GLU A 323 41.03 2.76 -9.11
C GLU A 323 39.83 3.49 -9.76
N ALA A 324 38.77 3.74 -9.00
CA ALA A 324 37.59 4.44 -9.51
C ALA A 324 37.90 5.89 -9.91
N VAL A 325 38.73 6.60 -9.15
CA VAL A 325 39.17 7.98 -9.47
C VAL A 325 40.05 8.03 -10.72
N VAL A 326 40.84 6.99 -10.98
CA VAL A 326 41.66 6.91 -12.20
C VAL A 326 40.80 6.62 -13.43
N GLU A 327 39.69 5.89 -13.28
CA GLU A 327 38.87 5.44 -14.40
C GLU A 327 37.81 6.45 -14.87
N TYR A 328 37.24 7.26 -13.98
CA TYR A 328 36.08 8.14 -14.24
C TYR A 328 36.38 9.63 -14.05
#